data_AF-X1EY03-F1
#
_entry.id   AF-X1EY03-F1
#
_cell.length_a   1.000
_cell.length_b   1.000
_cell.length_c   1.000
_cell.angle_alpha   90.00
_cell.angle_beta   90.00
_cell.angle_gamma   90.00
#
_symmetry.space_group_name_H-M   'P 1'
#
loop_
_entity.id
_entity.type
_entity.pdbx_description
1 polymer ?
#
loop_
_entity_poly.entity_id
_entity_poly.type
_entity_poly.pdbx_seq_one_letter_code
_entity_poly.pdbx_strand_id
1 'polypeptide(L)'
;MLDEIDILIEKKGGNEILYNLTRLNENLDLCRTSVIGISNKLKFMEYLDARVTSNLDEEEPIVFHPYNANQLADILKQRAKIAFKEDVIDDGVVKLCAGLAAKEHGDARKALQLLRKAGE
;
A
#
# COMPACT_ATOMS: atom_id res chain seq x y z
N MET A 1 -3.25 -7.98 11.18
CA MET A 1 -2.89 -7.29 9.92
C MET A 1 -2.18 -8.30 9.04
N LEU A 2 -2.68 -8.52 7.83
CA LEU A 2 -2.16 -9.45 6.84
C LEU A 2 -1.63 -8.62 5.67
N ASP A 3 -0.34 -8.76 5.36
CA ASP A 3 0.29 -8.09 4.22
C ASP A 3 0.42 -9.07 3.05
N GLU A 4 0.38 -8.56 1.82
CA GLU A 4 0.39 -9.34 0.57
C GLU A 4 -0.63 -10.51 0.59
N ILE A 5 -1.87 -10.20 1.02
CA ILE A 5 -2.93 -11.20 1.21
C ILE A 5 -3.25 -12.00 -0.06
N ASP A 6 -2.98 -11.44 -1.23
CA ASP A 6 -3.11 -12.13 -2.51
C ASP A 6 -2.20 -13.36 -2.63
N ILE A 7 -1.00 -13.34 -2.04
CA ILE A 7 -0.10 -14.50 -1.97
C ILE A 7 -0.71 -15.61 -1.10
N LEU A 8 -1.42 -15.23 -0.02
CA LEU A 8 -2.08 -16.19 0.85
C LEU A 8 -3.21 -16.92 0.11
N ILE A 9 -4.01 -16.18 -0.66
CA ILE A 9 -5.14 -16.74 -1.43
C ILE A 9 -4.66 -17.71 -2.52
N GLU A 10 -3.55 -17.40 -3.19
CA GLU A 10 -2.96 -18.26 -4.23
C GLU A 10 -2.42 -19.60 -3.67
N LYS A 11 -2.17 -19.70 -2.37
CA LYS A 11 -1.73 -20.94 -1.73
C LYS A 11 -2.90 -21.86 -1.40
N LYS A 12 -2.67 -23.17 -1.52
CA LYS A 12 -3.63 -24.19 -1.07
C LYS A 12 -3.98 -23.98 0.41
N GLY A 13 -5.27 -23.87 0.71
CA GLY A 13 -5.78 -23.62 2.07
C GLY A 13 -5.86 -22.14 2.47
N GLY A 14 -5.44 -21.20 1.62
CA GLY A 14 -5.51 -19.76 1.91
C GLY A 14 -6.93 -19.26 2.21
N ASN A 15 -7.90 -19.67 1.40
CA ASN A 15 -9.31 -19.32 1.59
C ASN A 15 -9.89 -19.84 2.91
N GLU A 16 -9.45 -21.01 3.39
CA GLU A 16 -9.90 -21.56 4.68
C GLU A 16 -9.37 -20.72 5.86
N ILE A 17 -8.13 -20.25 5.76
CA ILE A 17 -7.54 -19.36 6.77
C ILE A 17 -8.32 -18.04 6.81
N LEU A 18 -8.58 -17.42 5.66
CA LEU A 18 -9.34 -16.18 5.61
C LEU A 18 -10.77 -16.35 6.13
N TYR A 19 -11.43 -17.44 5.79
CA TYR A 19 -12.75 -17.77 6.31
C TYR A 19 -12.78 -17.87 7.85
N ASN A 20 -11.78 -18.53 8.44
CA ASN A 20 -11.71 -18.65 9.90
C ASN A 20 -11.40 -17.30 10.57
N LEU A 21 -10.59 -16.45 9.92
CA LEU A 21 -10.24 -15.13 10.43
C LEU A 21 -11.43 -14.15 10.38
N THR A 22 -12.23 -14.16 9.31
CA THR A 22 -13.40 -13.28 9.20
C THR A 22 -14.49 -13.66 10.21
N ARG A 23 -14.63 -14.95 10.55
CA ARG A 23 -15.62 -15.46 11.52
C ARG A 23 -15.10 -15.59 12.95
N LEU A 24 -13.86 -15.16 13.21
CA LEU A 24 -13.20 -15.38 14.51
C LEU A 24 -13.99 -14.75 15.67
N ASN A 25 -14.64 -13.61 15.42
CA ASN A 25 -15.49 -12.91 16.39
C ASN A 25 -16.77 -13.65 16.78
N GLU A 26 -17.22 -14.66 16.03
CA GLU A 26 -18.39 -15.47 16.41
C GLU A 26 -18.09 -16.38 17.61
N ASN A 27 -16.82 -16.68 17.85
CA ASN A 27 -16.37 -17.60 18.91
C ASN A 27 -15.70 -16.86 20.09
N LEU A 28 -15.79 -15.52 20.13
CA LEU A 28 -15.15 -14.70 21.16
C LEU A 28 -16.19 -13.94 21.98
N ASP A 29 -16.35 -14.34 23.24
CA ASP A 29 -17.30 -13.69 24.17
C ASP A 29 -16.69 -12.49 24.92
N LEU A 30 -15.37 -12.52 25.17
CA LEU A 30 -14.67 -11.57 26.03
C LEU A 30 -13.81 -10.55 25.28
N CYS A 31 -13.61 -10.74 23.97
CA CYS A 31 -12.79 -9.85 23.16
C CYS A 31 -13.32 -9.75 21.73
N ARG A 32 -12.82 -8.75 21.00
CA ARG A 32 -13.08 -8.59 19.57
C ARG A 32 -11.76 -8.51 18.82
N THR A 33 -11.76 -9.03 17.62
CA THR A 33 -10.65 -9.01 16.68
C THR A 33 -11.04 -8.22 15.44
N SER A 34 -10.05 -7.59 14.81
CA SER A 34 -10.20 -6.91 13.53
C SER A 34 -9.13 -7.41 12.58
N VAL A 35 -9.51 -7.64 11.33
CA VAL A 35 -8.62 -8.13 10.28
C VAL A 35 -8.46 -7.03 9.25
N ILE A 36 -7.23 -6.58 9.08
CA ILE A 36 -6.84 -5.64 8.01
C ILE A 36 -6.01 -6.44 7.03
N GLY A 37 -6.47 -6.55 5.78
CA GLY A 37 -5.75 -7.16 4.67
C GLY A 37 -5.20 -6.10 3.73
N ILE A 38 -3.94 -6.22 3.36
CA ILE A 38 -3.26 -5.34 2.41
C ILE A 38 -2.96 -6.15 1.15
N SER A 39 -3.32 -5.61 -0.01
CA SER A 39 -3.13 -6.25 -1.32
C SER A 39 -2.64 -5.23 -2.33
N ASN A 40 -1.76 -5.67 -3.23
CA ASN A 40 -1.37 -4.88 -4.41
C ASN A 40 -2.28 -5.14 -5.62
N LYS A 41 -3.19 -6.12 -5.54
CA LYS A 41 -4.09 -6.50 -6.64
C LYS A 41 -5.49 -5.95 -6.37
N LEU A 42 -5.93 -4.94 -7.13
CA LEU A 42 -7.28 -4.36 -7.00
C LEU A 42 -8.40 -5.41 -7.15
N LYS A 43 -8.17 -6.43 -7.97
CA LYS A 43 -9.12 -7.51 -8.23
C LYS A 43 -9.02 -8.67 -7.24
N PHE A 44 -8.27 -8.55 -6.15
CA PHE A 44 -8.05 -9.69 -5.25
C PHE A 44 -9.37 -10.25 -4.68
N MET A 45 -10.37 -9.40 -4.49
CA MET A 45 -11.71 -9.81 -4.03
C MET A 45 -12.40 -10.79 -4.98
N GLU A 46 -12.10 -10.76 -6.28
CA GLU A 46 -12.64 -11.71 -7.28
C GLU A 46 -12.10 -13.14 -7.08
N TYR A 47 -10.99 -13.31 -6.35
CA TYR A 47 -10.36 -14.62 -6.08
C TYR A 47 -10.78 -15.22 -4.74
N LEU A 48 -11.56 -14.49 -3.95
CA LEU A 48 -12.11 -14.99 -2.70
C LEU A 48 -13.32 -15.89 -2.99
N ASP A 49 -13.42 -17.00 -2.25
CA ASP A 49 -14.63 -17.82 -2.25
C ASP A 49 -15.82 -16.99 -1.75
N ALA A 50 -17.01 -17.20 -2.33
CA ALA A 50 -18.24 -16.46 -1.97
C ALA A 50 -18.56 -16.41 -0.46
N ARG A 51 -18.12 -17.40 0.31
CA ARG A 51 -18.25 -17.46 1.78
C ARG A 51 -17.40 -16.41 2.50
N VAL A 52 -16.21 -16.14 1.98
CA VAL A 52 -15.27 -15.15 2.51
C VAL A 52 -15.73 -13.77 2.07
N THR A 53 -16.07 -13.61 0.79
CA THR A 53 -16.60 -12.36 0.22
C THR A 53 -17.86 -11.90 0.93
N SER A 54 -18.84 -12.77 1.20
CA SER A 54 -20.07 -12.38 1.91
C SER A 54 -19.85 -11.86 3.33
N ASN A 55 -18.76 -12.23 4.02
CA ASN A 55 -18.43 -11.70 5.34
C ASN A 55 -17.59 -10.41 5.26
N LEU A 56 -16.90 -10.19 4.14
CA LEU A 56 -16.09 -8.99 3.86
C LEU A 56 -16.88 -7.91 3.12
N ASP A 57 -17.93 -8.26 2.38
CA ASP A 57 -18.78 -7.37 1.58
C ASP A 57 -19.56 -6.35 2.43
N GLU A 58 -19.54 -6.48 3.76
CA GLU A 58 -19.99 -5.42 4.66
C GLU A 58 -19.04 -4.22 4.69
N GLU A 59 -17.77 -4.38 4.25
CA GLU A 59 -16.76 -3.32 4.25
C GLU A 59 -16.17 -3.07 2.84
N GLU A 60 -16.40 -1.87 2.30
CA GLU A 60 -15.80 -1.43 1.04
C GLU A 60 -14.26 -1.35 1.16
N PRO A 61 -13.49 -1.94 0.21
CA PRO A 61 -12.04 -1.89 0.25
C PRO A 61 -11.54 -0.45 0.06
N ILE A 62 -10.60 -0.03 0.91
CA ILE A 62 -9.96 1.28 0.77
C ILE A 62 -8.92 1.21 -0.35
N VAL A 63 -9.17 1.93 -1.45
CA VAL A 63 -8.28 1.99 -2.60
C VAL A 63 -7.27 3.12 -2.46
N PHE A 64 -5.99 2.76 -2.36
CA PHE A 64 -4.87 3.71 -2.42
C PHE A 64 -4.45 3.94 -3.87
N HIS A 65 -4.76 5.14 -4.37
CA HIS A 65 -4.39 5.52 -5.72
C HIS A 65 -2.88 5.87 -5.80
N PRO A 66 -2.24 5.63 -6.95
CA PRO A 66 -0.90 6.13 -7.24
C PRO A 66 -0.76 7.62 -6.93
N TYR A 67 0.41 8.02 -6.42
CA TYR A 67 0.67 9.43 -6.18
C TYR A 67 0.86 10.20 -7.48
N ASN A 68 0.28 11.39 -7.55
CA ASN A 68 0.58 12.33 -8.62
C ASN A 68 1.92 13.06 -8.38
N ALA A 69 2.41 13.76 -9.41
CA ALA A 69 3.70 14.46 -9.35
C ALA A 69 3.78 15.49 -8.21
N ASN A 70 2.69 16.19 -7.88
CA ASN A 70 2.70 17.18 -6.80
C ASN A 70 2.79 16.50 -5.43
N GLN A 71 2.00 15.44 -5.21
CA GLN A 71 2.07 14.65 -3.97
C GLN A 71 3.46 14.03 -3.77
N LEU A 72 4.06 13.49 -4.83
CA LEU A 72 5.43 12.98 -4.78
C LEU A 72 6.43 14.09 -4.48
N ALA A 73 6.30 15.27 -5.10
CA ALA A 73 7.19 16.38 -4.84
C ALA A 73 7.12 16.84 -3.37
N ASP A 74 5.92 16.87 -2.79
CA ASP A 74 5.73 17.24 -1.38
C ASP A 74 6.38 16.21 -0.44
N ILE A 75 6.17 14.91 -0.70
CA ILE A 75 6.84 13.82 0.04
C ILE A 75 8.37 13.97 -0.07
N LEU A 76 8.89 14.14 -1.29
CA LEU A 76 10.32 14.26 -1.53
C LEU A 76 10.92 15.50 -0.85
N LYS A 77 10.25 16.65 -0.86
CA LYS A 77 10.71 17.85 -0.14
C LYS A 77 10.83 17.59 1.35
N GLN A 78 9.86 16.92 1.96
CA GLN A 78 9.93 16.55 3.37
C GLN A 78 11.11 15.62 3.66
N ARG A 79 11.37 14.64 2.79
CA ARG A 79 12.51 13.73 2.96
C ARG A 79 13.85 14.40 2.68
N ALA A 80 13.92 15.31 1.70
CA ALA A 80 15.13 16.01 1.33
C ALA A 80 15.67 16.86 2.49
N LYS A 81 14.77 17.55 3.22
CA LYS A 81 15.12 18.33 4.42
C LYS A 81 15.79 17.52 5.53
N ILE A 82 15.52 16.21 5.59
CA ILE A 82 16.08 15.31 6.61
C ILE A 82 17.38 14.67 6.11
N ALA A 83 17.46 14.40 4.80
CA ALA A 83 18.55 13.64 4.19
C ALA A 83 19.73 14.51 3.72
N PHE A 84 19.50 15.77 3.35
CA PHE A 84 20.50 16.66 2.78
C PHE A 84 20.73 17.88 3.67
N LYS A 85 21.91 18.49 3.54
CA LYS A 85 22.18 19.80 4.14
C LYS A 85 21.35 20.87 3.45
N GLU A 86 21.05 21.94 4.17
CA GLU A 86 20.36 23.11 3.62
C GLU A 86 21.06 23.63 2.37
N ASP A 87 20.27 24.06 1.37
CA ASP A 87 20.68 24.65 0.10
C ASP A 87 21.58 23.78 -0.83
N VAL A 88 21.73 22.48 -0.56
CA VAL A 88 22.50 21.58 -1.45
C VAL A 88 21.68 21.09 -2.65
N ILE A 89 20.35 21.03 -2.52
CA ILE A 89 19.46 20.54 -3.59
C ILE A 89 18.65 21.70 -4.14
N ASP A 90 18.74 21.89 -5.46
CA ASP A 90 17.87 22.79 -6.20
C ASP A 90 16.43 22.24 -6.26
N ASP A 91 15.44 23.11 -6.04
CA ASP A 91 14.01 22.77 -6.06
C ASP A 91 13.56 22.07 -7.37
N GLY A 92 14.25 22.33 -8.49
CA GLY A 92 14.05 21.68 -9.78
C GLY A 92 14.34 20.18 -9.76
N VAL A 93 15.33 19.74 -8.98
CA VAL A 93 15.72 18.31 -8.87
C VAL A 93 14.59 17.50 -8.24
N VAL A 94 13.98 18.03 -7.17
CA VAL A 94 12.86 17.38 -6.49
C VAL A 94 11.66 17.23 -7.43
N LYS A 95 11.32 18.30 -8.15
CA LYS A 95 10.22 18.29 -9.14
C LYS A 95 10.49 17.30 -10.28
N LEU A 96 11.74 17.23 -10.76
CA LEU A 96 12.13 16.29 -11.80
C LEU A 96 11.99 14.84 -11.34
N CYS A 97 12.51 14.50 -10.16
CA CYS A 97 12.39 13.15 -9.60
C CYS A 97 10.93 12.74 -9.39
N ALA A 98 10.10 13.66 -8.88
CA ALA A 98 8.68 13.43 -8.67
C ALA A 98 7.92 13.24 -10.00
N GLY A 99 8.22 14.06 -11.02
CA GLY A 99 7.61 13.95 -12.34
C GLY A 99 7.95 12.64 -13.05
N LEU A 100 9.21 12.19 -12.96
CA LEU A 100 9.65 10.91 -13.51
C LEU A 100 8.93 9.73 -12.83
N ALA A 101 8.85 9.71 -11.50
CA ALA A 101 8.18 8.65 -10.76
C ALA A 101 6.66 8.65 -10.97
N ALA A 102 6.03 9.83 -11.07
CA ALA A 102 4.60 9.94 -11.39
C ALA A 102 4.27 9.34 -12.77
N LYS A 103 5.15 9.53 -13.76
CA LYS A 103 4.99 8.94 -15.10
C LYS A 103 5.09 7.42 -15.10
N GLU A 104 5.95 6.86 -14.24
CA GLU A 104 6.16 5.42 -14.05
C GLU A 104 5.27 4.81 -12.94
N HIS A 105 3.98 5.16 -12.85
CA HIS A 105 3.02 4.59 -11.88
C HIS A 105 2.95 5.24 -10.49
N GLY A 106 3.59 6.38 -10.23
CA GLY A 106 3.35 7.13 -8.98
C GLY A 106 3.92 6.48 -7.72
N ASP A 107 4.97 5.65 -7.82
CA ASP A 107 5.60 4.99 -6.67
C ASP A 107 6.56 5.93 -5.93
N ALA A 108 6.24 6.26 -4.67
CA ALA A 108 7.08 7.09 -3.81
C ALA A 108 8.45 6.47 -3.51
N ARG A 109 8.57 5.14 -3.46
CA ARG A 109 9.87 4.46 -3.31
C ARG A 109 10.76 4.74 -4.50
N LYS A 110 10.22 4.69 -5.72
CA LYS A 110 10.97 5.01 -6.94
C LYS A 110 11.40 6.48 -6.94
N ALA A 111 10.50 7.38 -6.56
CA ALA A 111 10.81 8.81 -6.41
C ALA A 111 11.98 9.04 -5.43
N LEU A 112 11.96 8.38 -4.28
CA LEU A 112 13.03 8.47 -3.28
C LEU A 112 14.36 7.88 -3.76
N GLN A 113 14.31 6.78 -4.51
CA GLN A 113 15.51 6.20 -5.12
C GLN A 113 16.15 7.14 -6.15
N LEU A 114 15.34 7.82 -6.97
CA LEU A 114 15.81 8.82 -7.91
C LEU A 114 16.46 9.99 -7.17
N LEU A 115 15.81 10.50 -6.13
CA LEU A 115 16.36 11.58 -5.32
C LEU A 115 17.67 11.18 -4.64
N ARG A 116 17.76 9.95 -4.11
CA ARG A 116 19.00 9.44 -3.52
C ARG A 116 20.14 9.40 -4.54
N LYS A 117 19.89 8.83 -5.73
CA LYS A 117 20.90 8.75 -6.81
C LYS A 117 21.34 10.11 -7.32
N ALA A 118 20.45 11.11 -7.30
CA ALA A 118 20.80 12.47 -7.70
C ALA A 118 21.73 13.19 -6.70
N GLY A 119 21.82 12.69 -5.46
CA GLY A 119 22.68 13.22 -4.41
C GLY A 119 23.88 12.34 -4.03
N GLU A 120 24.04 11.17 -4.67
CA GLU A 120 25.27 10.35 -4.66
C GLU A 120 26.33 10.99 -5.58
#